data_AF-A0A957ACC2-F1
#
_entry.id   AF-A0A957ACC2-F1
#
_cell.length_a   1.000
_cell.length_b   1.000
_cell.length_c   1.000
_cell.angle_alpha   90.00
_cell.angle_beta   90.00
_cell.angle_gamma   90.00
#
_symmetry.space_group_name_H-M   'P 1'
#
loop_
_entity.id
_entity.type
_entity.pdbx_description
1 polymer ?
#
loop_
_entity_poly.entity_id
_entity_poly.type
_entity_poly.pdbx_seq_one_letter_code
_entity_poly.pdbx_strand_id
1 'polypeptide(L)'
;FMERANKQANSGYFETLISTNPCGEQPLGAYGACLLGSFNLDSFMVEDAEGKWSFDFESFRRYIPSAVRFNDNVVDLSHYPIEECADSQQQIRRMGIGVMGLADCMLRMEIRYGSAESVKFTEDVFRTLRDESYRASIELARERGAFPKYSPEYLERPFIQRLPTDIREGIARYGIRNCYLLTQAPTGTTSLVAGVNSGIEPYFDFSYLRSDRTGEYTVSSRWAEMYESADRPDWLVCSSDVSPEDHVYVQAAAQRYNDSSISKTANAPSSHTVEDVKRLYMLAYDEDLKSISYYRDGSRTEQVLYHADTKAKGEETPAEAADAIKAAQDLLLKARVPVRRRLTPERQSITHKFRVGEQEGYMTVGMFEDGTPAELFVNVSRQGSTVSGLMDTVAMLTSYA
;
A
#
# COMPACT_ATOMS: atom_id res chain seq x y z
N PHE A 1 20.32 0.67 -6.02
CA PHE A 1 21.70 1.02 -5.63
C PHE A 1 22.22 0.07 -4.53
N MET A 2 22.71 -1.12 -4.89
CA MET A 2 22.99 -2.19 -3.91
C MET A 2 24.10 -1.86 -2.89
N GLU A 3 25.14 -1.13 -3.30
CA GLU A 3 26.22 -0.72 -2.38
C GLU A 3 25.69 0.22 -1.30
N ARG A 4 24.89 1.23 -1.68
CA ARG A 4 24.22 2.13 -0.72
C ARG A 4 23.27 1.35 0.18
N ALA A 5 22.46 0.46 -0.39
CA ALA A 5 21.53 -0.36 0.39
C ALA A 5 22.27 -1.16 1.47
N ASN A 6 23.40 -1.79 1.16
CA ASN A 6 24.24 -2.50 2.13
C ASN A 6 24.85 -1.56 3.18
N LYS A 7 25.38 -0.39 2.79
CA LYS A 7 25.94 0.59 3.73
C LYS A 7 24.90 1.09 4.74
N GLN A 8 23.68 1.33 4.27
CA GLN A 8 22.57 1.83 5.11
C GLN A 8 21.78 0.72 5.81
N ALA A 9 22.06 -0.55 5.54
CA ALA A 9 21.33 -1.69 6.09
C ALA A 9 21.44 -1.73 7.63
N ASN A 10 20.29 -1.90 8.30
CA ASN A 10 20.24 -2.15 9.74
C ASN A 10 20.90 -3.48 10.11
N SER A 11 20.83 -4.47 9.22
CA SER A 11 21.46 -5.79 9.38
C SER A 11 22.91 -5.87 8.92
N GLY A 12 23.50 -4.76 8.46
CA GLY A 12 24.80 -4.76 7.76
C GLY A 12 26.02 -5.21 8.58
N TYR A 13 25.86 -5.51 9.87
CA TYR A 13 26.90 -6.12 10.72
C TYR A 13 26.86 -7.67 10.70
N PHE A 14 25.80 -8.30 10.16
CA PHE A 14 25.66 -9.76 10.11
C PHE A 14 25.03 -10.31 8.81
N GLU A 15 24.49 -9.46 7.96
CA GLU A 15 23.85 -9.84 6.69
C GLU A 15 24.41 -8.97 5.56
N THR A 16 24.73 -9.59 4.44
CA THR A 16 24.97 -8.89 3.17
C THR A 16 23.72 -9.00 2.30
N LEU A 17 23.22 -7.87 1.81
CA LEU A 17 22.08 -7.79 0.90
C LEU A 17 22.55 -8.10 -0.52
N ILE A 18 22.02 -9.16 -1.12
CA ILE A 18 22.53 -9.72 -2.39
C ILE A 18 21.67 -9.34 -3.60
N SER A 19 20.37 -9.09 -3.39
CA SER A 19 19.44 -8.67 -4.43
C SER A 19 18.27 -7.90 -3.82
N THR A 20 17.41 -7.34 -4.67
CA THR A 20 16.09 -6.88 -4.25
C THR A 20 15.05 -7.97 -4.47
N ASN A 21 13.95 -7.89 -3.76
CA ASN A 21 12.73 -8.62 -4.07
C ASN A 21 12.11 -8.13 -5.42
N PRO A 22 11.07 -8.79 -5.95
CA PRO A 22 10.52 -8.50 -7.27
C PRO A 22 10.03 -7.06 -7.48
N CYS A 23 9.60 -6.39 -6.42
CA CYS A 23 9.01 -5.05 -6.50
C CYS A 23 10.01 -3.92 -6.13
N GLY A 24 11.24 -4.27 -5.75
CA GLY A 24 12.35 -3.32 -5.53
C GLY A 24 12.35 -2.59 -4.17
N GLU A 25 11.37 -2.86 -3.31
CA GLU A 25 11.17 -2.23 -2.00
C GLU A 25 11.94 -2.91 -0.86
N GLN A 26 12.39 -4.15 -1.04
CA GLN A 26 13.24 -4.84 -0.08
C GLN A 26 14.51 -5.37 -0.73
N PRO A 27 15.65 -4.71 -0.50
CA PRO A 27 16.96 -5.34 -0.55
C PRO A 27 17.03 -6.45 0.51
N LEU A 28 17.37 -7.68 0.12
CA LEU A 28 17.35 -8.85 0.98
C LEU A 28 18.70 -9.59 0.92
N GLY A 29 19.10 -10.18 2.05
CA GLY A 29 20.09 -11.25 2.07
C GLY A 29 19.50 -12.57 1.58
N ALA A 30 20.33 -13.61 1.58
CA ALA A 30 19.90 -14.96 1.21
C ALA A 30 18.70 -15.41 2.06
N TYR A 31 17.72 -16.03 1.42
CA TYR A 31 16.52 -16.58 2.07
C TYR A 31 15.67 -15.54 2.82
N GLY A 32 15.84 -14.25 2.54
CA GLY A 32 15.00 -13.20 3.10
C GLY A 32 13.55 -13.32 2.63
N ALA A 33 12.61 -12.96 3.50
CA ALA A 33 11.18 -12.92 3.18
C ALA A 33 10.58 -11.53 3.46
N CYS A 34 9.50 -11.20 2.77
CA CYS A 34 8.78 -9.94 2.94
C CYS A 34 7.47 -10.21 3.70
N LEU A 35 7.38 -9.74 4.94
CA LEU A 35 6.12 -9.70 5.68
C LEU A 35 5.62 -8.27 5.71
N LEU A 36 4.56 -8.00 4.94
CA LEU A 36 4.19 -6.65 4.54
C LEU A 36 2.81 -6.26 5.09
N GLY A 37 2.70 -5.01 5.50
CA GLY A 37 1.45 -4.35 5.86
C GLY A 37 1.41 -2.92 5.33
N SER A 38 0.22 -2.35 5.17
CA SER A 38 0.07 -0.96 4.76
C SER A 38 -1.08 -0.27 5.47
N PHE A 39 -0.86 0.99 5.87
CA PHE A 39 -1.90 1.86 6.36
C PHE A 39 -2.67 2.48 5.21
N ASN A 40 -4.00 2.45 5.26
CA ASN A 40 -4.84 3.32 4.43
C ASN A 40 -4.81 4.73 5.03
N LEU A 41 -4.13 5.68 4.38
CA LEU A 41 -4.00 7.04 4.88
C LEU A 41 -5.32 7.82 4.81
N ASP A 42 -6.20 7.52 3.85
CA ASP A 42 -7.50 8.19 3.70
C ASP A 42 -8.39 8.02 4.94
N SER A 43 -8.20 6.92 5.69
CA SER A 43 -8.93 6.65 6.94
C SER A 43 -8.60 7.60 8.09
N PHE A 44 -7.54 8.39 7.97
CA PHE A 44 -7.13 9.40 8.96
C PHE A 44 -7.43 10.82 8.50
N MET A 45 -8.20 10.99 7.42
CA MET A 45 -8.63 12.30 6.96
C MET A 45 -9.83 12.77 7.76
N VAL A 46 -9.77 14.00 8.26
CA VAL A 46 -10.86 14.65 9.01
C VAL A 46 -11.25 15.96 8.33
N GLU A 47 -12.55 16.21 8.28
CA GLU A 47 -13.15 17.41 7.73
C GLU A 47 -13.67 18.27 8.89
N ASP A 48 -13.33 19.56 8.90
CA ASP A 48 -13.88 20.51 9.87
C ASP A 48 -15.28 20.99 9.49
N ALA A 49 -15.89 21.83 10.32
CA ALA A 49 -17.25 22.32 10.10
C ALA A 49 -17.37 23.22 8.85
N GLU A 50 -16.24 23.76 8.39
CA GLU A 50 -16.11 24.60 7.21
C GLU A 50 -15.82 23.80 5.93
N GLY A 51 -15.71 22.46 6.01
CA GLY A 51 -15.45 21.59 4.86
C GLY A 51 -13.97 21.46 4.50
N LYS A 52 -13.06 21.95 5.35
CA LYS A 52 -11.62 21.86 5.11
C LYS A 52 -11.07 20.56 5.66
N TRP A 53 -10.32 19.85 4.82
CA TRP A 53 -9.71 18.59 5.18
C TRP A 53 -8.33 18.76 5.80
N SER A 54 -8.02 17.90 6.77
CA SER A 54 -6.69 17.76 7.37
C SER A 54 -6.41 16.31 7.77
N PHE A 55 -5.14 15.99 8.00
CA PHE A 55 -4.71 14.65 8.40
C PHE A 55 -4.63 14.54 9.93
N ASP A 56 -5.35 13.58 10.51
CA ASP A 56 -5.34 13.26 11.93
C ASP A 56 -4.12 12.40 12.31
N PHE A 57 -3.02 13.09 12.57
CA PHE A 57 -1.79 12.48 13.06
C PHE A 57 -1.95 11.84 14.45
N GLU A 58 -2.90 12.27 15.27
CA GLU A 58 -3.11 11.69 16.60
C GLU A 58 -3.68 10.26 16.47
N SER A 59 -4.75 10.11 15.68
CA SER A 59 -5.30 8.79 15.37
C SER A 59 -4.27 7.92 14.65
N PHE A 60 -3.52 8.47 13.68
CA PHE A 60 -2.50 7.69 12.99
C PHE A 60 -1.45 7.11 13.96
N ARG A 61 -0.90 7.94 14.87
CA ARG A 61 0.02 7.50 15.93
C ARG A 61 -0.57 6.39 16.80
N ARG A 62 -1.85 6.52 17.16
CA ARG A 62 -2.55 5.57 18.02
C ARG A 62 -2.62 4.15 17.43
N TYR A 63 -2.74 4.00 16.11
CA TYR A 63 -2.91 2.69 15.46
C TYR A 63 -1.59 2.00 15.06
N ILE A 64 -0.49 2.75 14.91
CA ILE A 64 0.82 2.21 14.51
C ILE A 64 1.31 1.06 15.43
N PRO A 65 1.25 1.16 16.77
CA PRO A 65 1.70 0.08 17.64
C PRO A 65 0.95 -1.25 17.43
N SER A 66 -0.34 -1.18 17.12
CA SER A 66 -1.16 -2.37 16.84
C SER A 66 -0.73 -3.04 15.54
N ALA A 67 -0.43 -2.26 14.49
CA ALA A 67 0.06 -2.79 13.22
C ALA A 67 1.45 -3.45 13.35
N VAL A 68 2.34 -2.84 14.16
CA VAL A 68 3.65 -3.41 14.50
C VAL A 68 3.51 -4.74 15.23
N ARG A 69 2.69 -4.81 16.29
CA ARG A 69 2.44 -6.08 16.99
C ARG A 69 1.82 -7.12 16.07
N PHE A 70 0.87 -6.73 15.23
CA PHE A 70 0.24 -7.64 14.28
C PHE A 70 1.27 -8.23 13.31
N ASN A 71 2.12 -7.40 12.71
CA ASN A 71 3.18 -7.87 11.81
C ASN A 71 4.24 -8.72 12.53
N ASP A 72 4.62 -8.37 13.76
CA ASP A 72 5.53 -9.20 14.56
C ASP A 72 4.94 -10.60 14.84
N ASN A 73 3.62 -10.70 15.09
CA ASN A 73 2.96 -12.00 15.25
C ASN A 73 2.95 -12.79 13.94
N VAL A 74 2.82 -12.13 12.78
CA VAL A 74 2.83 -12.80 11.46
C VAL A 74 4.16 -13.52 11.22
N VAL A 75 5.29 -13.02 11.76
CA VAL A 75 6.59 -13.73 11.71
C VAL A 75 6.49 -15.14 12.29
N ASP A 76 5.76 -15.30 13.39
CA ASP A 76 5.65 -16.58 14.11
C ASP A 76 4.55 -17.48 13.53
N LEU A 77 3.53 -16.90 12.92
CA LEU A 77 2.39 -17.63 12.35
C LEU A 77 2.58 -18.03 10.88
N SER A 78 3.55 -17.44 10.18
CA SER A 78 3.77 -17.68 8.76
C SER A 78 4.29 -19.09 8.49
N HIS A 79 3.72 -19.74 7.48
CA HIS A 79 4.29 -20.97 6.94
C HIS A 79 5.31 -20.62 5.85
N TYR A 80 6.59 -20.82 6.16
CA TYR A 80 7.67 -20.59 5.20
C TYR A 80 7.82 -21.79 4.25
N PRO A 81 8.03 -21.56 2.94
CA PRO A 81 8.16 -22.64 1.95
C PRO A 81 9.37 -23.56 2.17
N ILE A 82 10.46 -23.01 2.71
CA ILE A 82 11.72 -23.73 2.99
C ILE A 82 12.24 -23.30 4.37
N GLU A 83 13.00 -24.19 5.02
CA GLU A 83 13.50 -24.02 6.38
C GLU A 83 14.44 -22.81 6.50
N GLU A 84 15.26 -22.56 5.49
CA GLU A 84 16.21 -21.45 5.49
C GLU A 84 15.50 -20.08 5.53
N CYS A 85 14.30 -19.98 4.93
CA CYS A 85 13.47 -18.78 5.01
C CYS A 85 12.89 -18.60 6.42
N ALA A 86 12.46 -19.70 7.05
CA ALA A 86 11.97 -19.69 8.43
C ALA A 86 13.08 -19.25 9.39
N ASP A 87 14.26 -19.87 9.29
CA ASP A 87 15.43 -19.55 10.10
C ASP A 87 15.85 -18.10 9.91
N SER A 88 15.95 -17.63 8.67
CA SER A 88 16.26 -16.23 8.36
C SER A 88 15.30 -15.29 9.07
N GLN A 89 13.99 -15.53 8.94
CA GLN A 89 12.96 -14.68 9.55
C GLN A 89 12.92 -14.73 11.07
N GLN A 90 13.08 -15.91 11.67
CA GLN A 90 13.10 -16.02 13.12
C GLN A 90 14.31 -15.32 13.73
N GLN A 91 15.44 -15.29 13.03
CA GLN A 91 16.68 -14.64 13.48
C GLN A 91 16.66 -13.12 13.33
N ILE A 92 16.03 -12.58 12.27
CA ILE A 92 16.05 -11.14 11.93
C ILE A 92 14.75 -10.40 12.27
N ARG A 93 13.62 -11.12 12.31
CA ARG A 93 12.26 -10.62 12.48
C ARG A 93 11.94 -9.43 11.56
N ARG A 94 12.27 -9.58 10.28
CA ARG A 94 12.09 -8.54 9.24
C ARG A 94 10.61 -8.42 8.91
N MET A 95 10.08 -7.21 9.06
CA MET A 95 8.75 -6.84 8.58
C MET A 95 8.83 -5.53 7.78
N GLY A 96 7.73 -5.16 7.15
CA GLY A 96 7.66 -3.98 6.30
C GLY A 96 6.28 -3.35 6.33
N ILE A 97 6.14 -2.28 7.11
CA ILE A 97 4.93 -1.46 7.15
C ILE A 97 5.13 -0.25 6.23
N GLY A 98 4.21 -0.08 5.29
CA GLY A 98 4.12 1.07 4.40
C GLY A 98 2.77 1.76 4.48
N VAL A 99 2.43 2.52 3.44
CA VAL A 99 1.17 3.25 3.33
C VAL A 99 0.53 3.03 1.96
N MET A 100 -0.75 3.34 1.85
CA MET A 100 -1.49 3.55 0.61
C MET A 100 -2.39 4.77 0.76
N GLY A 101 -2.89 5.32 -0.35
CA GLY A 101 -3.78 6.47 -0.34
C GLY A 101 -3.08 7.82 -0.10
N LEU A 102 -1.77 7.93 -0.34
CA LEU A 102 -1.05 9.19 -0.13
C LEU A 102 -1.59 10.32 -1.03
N ALA A 103 -1.85 10.02 -2.30
CA ALA A 103 -2.42 11.00 -3.22
C ALA A 103 -3.85 11.39 -2.85
N ASP A 104 -4.66 10.47 -2.30
CA ASP A 104 -6.01 10.78 -1.83
C ASP A 104 -6.01 11.84 -0.74
N CYS A 105 -5.10 11.69 0.24
CA CYS A 105 -4.91 12.69 1.29
C CYS A 105 -4.51 14.04 0.71
N MET A 106 -3.55 14.06 -0.22
CA MET A 106 -3.08 15.30 -0.87
C MET A 106 -4.21 15.99 -1.63
N LEU A 107 -5.01 15.25 -2.41
CA LEU A 107 -6.14 15.81 -3.15
C LEU A 107 -7.22 16.38 -2.23
N ARG A 108 -7.56 15.69 -1.14
CA ARG A 108 -8.53 16.21 -0.16
C ARG A 108 -8.06 17.50 0.50
N MET A 109 -6.76 17.61 0.78
CA MET A 109 -6.16 18.81 1.35
C MET A 109 -5.78 19.86 0.29
N GLU A 110 -6.12 19.64 -0.99
CA GLU A 110 -5.80 20.53 -2.10
C GLU A 110 -4.28 20.78 -2.28
N ILE A 111 -3.46 19.79 -1.95
CA ILE A 111 -2.00 19.82 -2.07
C ILE A 111 -1.60 19.25 -3.43
N ARG A 112 -0.93 20.06 -4.25
CA ARG A 112 -0.38 19.60 -5.53
C ARG A 112 0.69 18.53 -5.30
N TYR A 113 0.50 17.34 -5.86
CA TYR A 113 1.53 16.29 -5.85
C TYR A 113 2.84 16.79 -6.49
N GLY A 114 3.98 16.53 -5.84
CA GLY A 114 5.29 16.99 -6.29
C GLY A 114 5.71 18.38 -5.80
N SER A 115 4.77 19.17 -5.26
CA SER A 115 5.11 20.46 -4.65
C SER A 115 5.94 20.31 -3.37
N ALA A 116 6.59 21.40 -2.94
CA ALA A 116 7.29 21.43 -1.66
C ALA A 116 6.38 21.08 -0.47
N GLU A 117 5.09 21.43 -0.54
CA GLU A 117 4.10 21.06 0.47
C GLU A 117 3.79 19.56 0.45
N SER A 118 3.66 18.95 -0.74
CA SER A 118 3.51 17.49 -0.91
C SER A 118 4.72 16.73 -0.35
N VAL A 119 5.94 17.21 -0.62
CA VAL A 119 7.18 16.66 -0.05
C VAL A 119 7.14 16.73 1.48
N LYS A 120 6.84 17.90 2.05
CA LYS A 120 6.76 18.09 3.51
C LYS A 120 5.70 17.18 4.16
N PHE A 121 4.50 17.11 3.57
CA PHE A 121 3.45 16.22 4.08
C PHE A 121 3.89 14.75 4.06
N THR A 122 4.55 14.32 2.98
CA THR A 122 5.11 12.97 2.88
C THR A 122 6.14 12.72 3.98
N GLU A 123 7.02 13.68 4.27
CA GLU A 123 7.97 13.57 5.38
C GLU A 123 7.28 13.43 6.73
N ASP A 124 6.23 14.22 7.00
CA ASP A 124 5.53 14.19 8.28
C ASP A 124 4.79 12.87 8.50
N VAL A 125 4.17 12.31 7.45
CA VAL A 125 3.56 10.96 7.48
C VAL A 125 4.60 9.90 7.78
N PHE A 126 5.69 9.84 7.00
CA PHE A 126 6.67 8.78 7.14
C PHE A 126 7.54 8.93 8.40
N ARG A 127 7.78 10.16 8.87
CA ARG A 127 8.42 10.42 10.18
C ARG A 127 7.56 9.87 11.31
N THR A 128 6.26 10.15 11.28
CA THR A 128 5.31 9.65 12.27
C THR A 128 5.26 8.12 12.26
N LEU A 129 5.16 7.52 11.06
CA LEU A 129 5.17 6.07 10.90
C LEU A 129 6.45 5.44 11.45
N ARG A 130 7.62 6.02 11.14
CA ARG A 130 8.92 5.54 11.63
C ARG A 130 9.01 5.61 13.15
N ASP A 131 8.78 6.79 13.71
CA ASP A 131 9.05 7.04 15.13
C ASP A 131 8.16 6.14 16.00
N GLU A 132 6.87 6.07 15.70
CA GLU A 132 5.95 5.21 16.46
C GLU A 132 6.20 3.71 16.22
N SER A 133 6.64 3.32 15.01
CA SER A 133 6.96 1.91 14.76
C SER A 133 8.16 1.44 15.58
N TYR A 134 9.22 2.27 15.64
CA TYR A 134 10.41 1.96 16.43
C TYR A 134 10.10 1.96 17.93
N ARG A 135 9.31 2.92 18.44
CA ARG A 135 8.83 2.91 19.83
C ARG A 135 8.04 1.63 20.14
N ALA A 136 7.13 1.24 19.27
CA ALA A 136 6.35 0.01 19.44
C ALA A 136 7.23 -1.25 19.46
N SER A 137 8.26 -1.33 18.61
CA SER A 137 9.18 -2.47 18.58
C SER A 137 10.11 -2.54 19.78
N ILE A 138 10.47 -1.39 20.39
CA ILE A 138 11.16 -1.34 21.70
C ILE A 138 10.25 -1.92 22.79
N GLU A 139 8.98 -1.53 22.83
CA GLU A 139 8.03 -2.09 23.81
C GLU A 139 7.81 -3.59 23.60
N LEU A 140 7.77 -4.06 22.36
CA LEU A 140 7.76 -5.51 22.08
C LEU A 140 9.05 -6.19 22.52
N ALA A 141 10.21 -5.54 22.43
CA ALA A 141 11.46 -6.10 22.94
C ALA A 141 11.43 -6.26 24.46
N ARG A 142 10.81 -5.32 25.18
CA ARG A 142 10.60 -5.41 26.63
C ARG A 142 9.71 -6.60 27.02
N GLU A 143 8.69 -6.89 26.22
CA GLU A 143 7.76 -8.00 26.46
C GLU A 143 8.34 -9.36 26.02
N ARG A 144 8.96 -9.42 24.84
CA ARG A 144 9.24 -10.66 24.10
C ARG A 144 10.74 -10.91 23.85
N GLY A 145 11.60 -9.97 24.25
CA GLY A 145 13.02 -9.95 23.91
C GLY A 145 13.28 -9.34 22.52
N ALA A 146 14.51 -8.85 22.33
CA ALA A 146 14.98 -8.36 21.04
C ALA A 146 15.02 -9.47 19.96
N PHE A 147 15.17 -9.10 18.69
CA PHE A 147 15.41 -10.11 17.64
C PHE A 147 16.71 -10.89 17.93
N PRO A 148 16.80 -12.20 17.61
CA PRO A 148 17.93 -13.04 18.01
C PRO A 148 19.32 -12.55 17.58
N LYS A 149 19.45 -11.93 16.40
CA LYS A 149 20.72 -11.37 15.91
C LYS A 149 21.02 -9.95 16.39
N TYR A 150 20.27 -9.42 17.35
CA TYR A 150 20.53 -8.09 17.90
C TYR A 150 21.92 -8.02 18.55
N SER A 151 22.67 -6.95 18.23
CA SER A 151 23.95 -6.59 18.84
C SER A 151 23.94 -5.08 19.11
N PRO A 152 24.68 -4.56 20.11
CA PRO A 152 24.86 -3.12 20.28
C PRO A 152 25.33 -2.37 19.03
N GLU A 153 26.02 -3.06 18.11
CA GLU A 153 26.40 -2.53 16.78
C GLU A 153 25.19 -2.05 15.95
N TYR A 154 23.98 -2.51 16.27
CA TYR A 154 22.74 -2.00 15.67
C TYR A 154 22.58 -0.49 15.87
N LEU A 155 23.02 0.07 17.02
CA LEU A 155 22.97 1.50 17.30
C LEU A 155 23.95 2.33 16.45
N GLU A 156 24.97 1.69 15.89
CA GLU A 156 25.99 2.34 15.06
C GLU A 156 25.56 2.43 13.59
N ARG A 157 24.45 1.79 13.22
CA ARG A 157 23.99 1.76 11.82
C ARG A 157 23.50 3.14 11.38
N PRO A 158 23.80 3.58 10.14
CA PRO A 158 23.50 4.94 9.69
C PRO A 158 22.03 5.34 9.82
N PHE A 159 21.11 4.43 9.53
CA PHE A 159 19.67 4.70 9.69
C PHE A 159 19.31 4.91 11.16
N ILE A 160 19.83 4.07 12.06
CA ILE A 160 19.57 4.09 13.50
C ILE A 160 20.14 5.35 14.16
N GLN A 161 21.30 5.83 13.71
CA GLN A 161 21.89 7.08 14.19
C GLN A 161 21.02 8.32 13.91
N ARG A 162 20.14 8.27 12.90
CA ARG A 162 19.19 9.36 12.56
C ARG A 162 17.88 9.30 13.35
N LEU A 163 17.68 8.27 14.17
CA LEU A 163 16.48 8.18 15.00
C LEU A 163 16.53 9.20 16.15
N PRO A 164 15.37 9.70 16.59
CA PRO A 164 15.24 10.51 17.80
C PRO A 164 15.98 9.91 19.00
N THR A 165 16.47 10.78 19.90
CA THR A 165 17.27 10.37 21.06
C THR A 165 16.52 9.40 21.98
N ASP A 166 15.23 9.63 22.23
CA ASP A 166 14.40 8.72 23.05
C ASP A 166 14.33 7.31 22.46
N ILE A 167 14.26 7.19 21.14
CA ILE A 167 14.24 5.90 20.44
C ILE A 167 15.61 5.21 20.55
N ARG A 168 16.71 5.93 20.31
CA ARG A 168 18.06 5.36 20.42
C ARG A 168 18.36 4.90 21.85
N GLU A 169 17.99 5.68 22.86
CA GLU A 169 18.13 5.31 24.27
C GLU A 169 17.24 4.13 24.64
N GLY A 170 16.02 4.07 24.11
CA GLY A 170 15.12 2.93 24.28
C GLY A 170 15.71 1.63 23.71
N ILE A 171 16.26 1.67 22.49
CA ILE A 171 16.96 0.53 21.88
C ILE A 171 18.18 0.13 22.72
N ALA A 172 18.98 1.09 23.17
CA ALA A 172 20.16 0.80 24.01
C ALA A 172 19.79 0.11 25.32
N ARG A 173 18.66 0.50 25.94
CA ARG A 173 18.23 -0.01 27.23
C ARG A 173 17.50 -1.34 27.15
N TYR A 174 16.67 -1.54 26.13
CA TYR A 174 15.74 -2.67 26.06
C TYR A 174 15.93 -3.58 24.84
N GLY A 175 16.78 -3.17 23.89
CA GLY A 175 16.86 -3.78 22.57
C GLY A 175 15.69 -3.39 21.67
N ILE A 176 15.57 -4.05 20.52
CA ILE A 176 14.49 -3.86 19.56
C ILE A 176 13.99 -5.21 19.05
N ARG A 177 12.67 -5.38 18.88
CA ARG A 177 12.08 -6.67 18.52
C ARG A 177 12.31 -7.03 17.06
N ASN A 178 12.42 -6.05 16.17
CA ASN A 178 12.47 -6.25 14.72
C ASN A 178 13.67 -5.51 14.13
N CYS A 179 14.46 -6.17 13.28
CA CYS A 179 15.62 -5.52 12.65
C CYS A 179 15.20 -4.48 11.58
N TYR A 180 14.10 -4.75 10.88
CA TYR A 180 13.47 -3.88 9.88
C TYR A 180 11.99 -3.77 10.19
N LEU A 181 11.44 -2.57 10.11
CA LEU A 181 10.06 -2.28 10.44
C LEU A 181 9.28 -1.71 9.25
N LEU A 182 9.96 -1.02 8.34
CA LEU A 182 9.33 -0.13 7.36
C LEU A 182 9.70 -0.54 5.95
N THR A 183 8.73 -0.53 5.06
CA THR A 183 8.94 -0.85 3.65
C THR A 183 7.76 -0.30 2.87
N GLN A 184 8.02 0.48 1.83
CA GLN A 184 6.94 0.96 0.97
C GLN A 184 6.76 -0.01 -0.19
N ALA A 185 5.91 -1.02 -0.01
CA ALA A 185 5.54 -1.96 -1.04
C ALA A 185 4.49 -1.38 -2.00
N PRO A 186 4.35 -1.94 -3.21
CA PRO A 186 3.20 -1.63 -4.05
C PRO A 186 1.93 -2.18 -3.41
N THR A 187 0.84 -1.43 -3.46
CA THR A 187 -0.44 -1.84 -2.87
C THR A 187 -1.50 -2.05 -3.95
N GLY A 188 -1.13 -2.57 -5.12
CA GLY A 188 -2.00 -2.60 -6.30
C GLY A 188 -3.35 -3.26 -6.05
N THR A 189 -3.38 -4.46 -5.45
CA THR A 189 -4.66 -5.13 -5.13
C THR A 189 -5.29 -4.58 -3.85
N THR A 190 -4.50 -4.33 -2.81
CA THR A 190 -5.04 -3.93 -1.50
C THR A 190 -5.62 -2.51 -1.52
N SER A 191 -5.07 -1.60 -2.33
CA SER A 191 -5.61 -0.25 -2.47
C SER A 191 -6.92 -0.25 -3.26
N LEU A 192 -7.08 -1.14 -4.25
CA LEU A 192 -8.36 -1.34 -4.93
C LEU A 192 -9.44 -1.83 -3.96
N VAL A 193 -9.10 -2.78 -3.07
CA VAL A 193 -10.02 -3.25 -2.03
C VAL A 193 -10.37 -2.13 -1.04
N ALA A 194 -9.39 -1.30 -0.69
CA ALA A 194 -9.58 -0.16 0.20
C ALA A 194 -10.22 1.06 -0.48
N GLY A 195 -10.41 1.06 -1.81
CA GLY A 195 -10.97 2.17 -2.57
C GLY A 195 -10.09 3.41 -2.62
N VAL A 196 -8.75 3.26 -2.54
CA VAL A 196 -7.78 4.37 -2.53
C VAL A 196 -6.65 4.17 -3.53
N ASN A 197 -5.86 5.22 -3.78
CA ASN A 197 -4.71 5.15 -4.68
C ASN A 197 -3.59 4.26 -4.13
N SER A 198 -2.83 3.64 -5.04
CA SER A 198 -1.78 2.70 -4.69
C SER A 198 -0.55 3.39 -4.07
N GLY A 199 -0.11 2.89 -2.93
CA GLY A 199 1.16 3.21 -2.30
C GLY A 199 1.34 4.71 -2.08
N ILE A 200 2.47 5.19 -2.58
CA ILE A 200 2.80 6.62 -2.63
C ILE A 200 2.77 7.15 -4.07
N GLU A 201 2.03 6.52 -4.98
CA GLU A 201 1.92 7.01 -6.35
C GLU A 201 1.01 8.24 -6.43
N PRO A 202 1.18 9.14 -7.43
CA PRO A 202 0.09 10.01 -7.86
C PRO A 202 -1.02 9.16 -8.51
N TYR A 203 -2.17 9.76 -8.76
CA TYR A 203 -3.18 9.13 -9.63
C TYR A 203 -2.59 8.92 -11.02
N PHE A 204 -2.72 7.72 -11.59
CA PHE A 204 -2.30 7.48 -12.98
C PHE A 204 -3.09 8.38 -13.94
N ASP A 205 -4.41 8.30 -13.82
CA ASP A 205 -5.39 9.16 -14.49
C ASP A 205 -6.64 9.21 -13.60
N PHE A 206 -7.47 10.23 -13.77
CA PHE A 206 -8.76 10.34 -13.08
C PHE A 206 -9.89 9.69 -13.87
N SER A 207 -9.68 9.42 -15.16
CA SER A 207 -10.54 8.60 -16.02
C SER A 207 -9.67 7.72 -16.91
N TYR A 208 -9.79 6.40 -16.80
CA TYR A 208 -8.95 5.48 -17.59
C TYR A 208 -9.72 4.25 -18.06
N LEU A 209 -9.26 3.70 -19.18
CA LEU A 209 -9.75 2.43 -19.70
C LEU A 209 -9.01 1.29 -19.01
N ARG A 210 -9.76 0.37 -18.40
CA ARG A 210 -9.23 -0.86 -17.84
C ARG A 210 -9.60 -2.02 -18.76
N SER A 211 -8.59 -2.74 -19.22
CA SER A 211 -8.76 -3.96 -20.01
C SER A 211 -8.48 -5.17 -19.12
N ASP A 212 -9.46 -6.07 -18.99
CA ASP A 212 -9.28 -7.36 -18.35
C ASP A 212 -9.98 -8.48 -19.15
N ARG A 213 -9.93 -9.71 -18.64
CA ARG A 213 -10.53 -10.90 -19.28
C ARG A 213 -12.04 -10.86 -19.45
N THR A 214 -12.73 -9.85 -18.90
CA THR A 214 -14.17 -9.62 -19.05
C THR A 214 -14.51 -8.55 -20.09
N GLY A 215 -13.50 -7.85 -20.63
CA GLY A 215 -13.67 -6.79 -21.61
C GLY A 215 -12.97 -5.50 -21.18
N GLU A 216 -13.28 -4.42 -21.88
CA GLU A 216 -12.78 -3.08 -21.59
C GLU A 216 -13.89 -2.25 -20.94
N TYR A 217 -13.59 -1.56 -19.85
CA TYR A 217 -14.52 -0.64 -19.21
C TYR A 217 -13.79 0.60 -18.68
N THR A 218 -14.49 1.73 -18.73
CA THR A 218 -14.00 3.00 -18.19
C THR A 218 -14.18 3.03 -16.68
N VAL A 219 -13.13 3.43 -15.97
CA VAL A 219 -13.17 3.72 -14.53
C VAL A 219 -12.88 5.19 -14.34
N SER A 220 -13.82 5.91 -13.73
CA SER A 220 -13.69 7.33 -13.42
C SER A 220 -13.73 7.56 -11.91
N SER A 221 -12.81 8.38 -11.42
CA SER A 221 -12.80 8.84 -10.04
C SER A 221 -13.76 10.01 -9.83
N ARG A 222 -14.06 10.35 -8.57
CA ARG A 222 -14.85 11.55 -8.22
C ARG A 222 -14.23 12.88 -8.70
N TRP A 223 -12.95 12.86 -9.10
CA TRP A 223 -12.23 14.04 -9.56
C TRP A 223 -12.21 14.16 -11.10
N ALA A 224 -12.74 13.19 -11.84
CA ALA A 224 -12.67 13.14 -13.30
C ALA A 224 -13.25 14.39 -13.97
N GLU A 225 -14.48 14.76 -13.61
CA GLU A 225 -15.14 15.96 -14.18
C GLU A 225 -14.37 17.25 -13.88
N MET A 226 -13.84 17.39 -12.65
CA MET A 226 -13.04 18.55 -12.25
C MET A 226 -11.70 18.60 -12.98
N TYR A 227 -11.10 17.44 -13.26
CA TYR A 227 -9.85 17.33 -13.98
C TYR A 227 -9.98 17.69 -15.47
N GLU A 228 -11.12 17.42 -16.09
CA GLU A 228 -11.40 17.80 -17.48
C GLU A 228 -11.89 19.26 -17.64
N SER A 229 -12.19 19.94 -16.52
CA SER A 229 -12.67 21.32 -16.52
C SER A 229 -11.61 22.30 -17.03
N ALA A 230 -12.05 23.32 -17.79
CA ALA A 230 -11.20 24.44 -18.20
C ALA A 230 -10.66 25.25 -17.00
N ASP A 231 -11.40 25.25 -15.89
CA ASP A 231 -11.05 25.93 -14.64
C ASP A 231 -10.44 24.95 -13.61
N ARG A 232 -9.77 23.88 -14.07
CA ARG A 232 -9.12 22.88 -13.21
C ARG A 232 -8.15 23.56 -12.23
N PRO A 233 -8.25 23.29 -10.92
CA PRO A 233 -7.28 23.78 -9.94
C PRO A 233 -5.87 23.22 -10.17
N ASP A 234 -4.83 24.03 -9.95
CA ASP A 234 -3.42 23.63 -10.15
C ASP A 234 -2.96 22.46 -9.27
N TRP A 235 -3.66 22.19 -8.17
CA TRP A 235 -3.37 21.06 -7.28
C TRP A 235 -3.89 19.73 -7.79
N LEU A 236 -4.86 19.74 -8.71
CA LEU A 236 -5.49 18.55 -9.23
C LEU A 236 -4.69 18.01 -10.42
N VAL A 237 -3.79 17.08 -10.13
CA VAL A 237 -2.81 16.55 -11.09
C VAL A 237 -2.79 15.03 -11.13
N CYS A 238 -2.63 14.47 -12.33
CA CYS A 238 -2.35 13.05 -12.51
C CYS A 238 -0.87 12.82 -12.84
N SER A 239 -0.47 11.57 -13.07
CA SER A 239 0.93 11.21 -13.22
C SER A 239 1.61 11.85 -14.43
N SER A 240 0.87 12.22 -15.48
CA SER A 240 1.42 12.90 -16.66
C SER A 240 1.64 14.40 -16.45
N ASP A 241 0.99 15.01 -15.45
CA ASP A 241 1.20 16.41 -15.04
C ASP A 241 2.37 16.58 -14.03
N VAL A 242 2.98 15.49 -13.58
CA VAL A 242 4.05 15.48 -12.56
C VAL A 242 5.39 15.22 -13.25
N SER A 243 6.39 16.05 -12.97
CA SER A 243 7.72 15.86 -13.56
C SER A 243 8.41 14.60 -13.00
N PRO A 244 9.24 13.90 -13.78
CA PRO A 244 10.00 12.75 -13.28
C PRO A 244 10.83 13.07 -12.03
N GLU A 245 11.38 14.28 -11.94
CA GLU A 245 12.13 14.78 -10.79
C GLU A 245 11.23 14.92 -9.54
N ASP A 246 10.00 15.43 -9.69
CA ASP A 246 9.05 15.53 -8.58
C ASP A 246 8.63 14.15 -8.04
N HIS A 247 8.52 13.14 -8.91
CA HIS A 247 8.36 11.75 -8.47
C HIS A 247 9.52 11.32 -7.56
N VAL A 248 10.76 11.69 -7.91
CA VAL A 248 11.96 11.37 -7.12
C VAL A 248 11.97 12.12 -5.80
N TYR A 249 11.59 13.39 -5.75
CA TYR A 249 11.55 14.16 -4.50
C TYR A 249 10.53 13.61 -3.50
N VAL A 250 9.35 13.20 -3.96
CA VAL A 250 8.37 12.53 -3.08
C VAL A 250 8.88 11.17 -2.62
N GLN A 251 9.54 10.40 -3.49
CA GLN A 251 10.19 9.15 -3.09
C GLN A 251 11.27 9.39 -2.02
N ALA A 252 12.09 10.42 -2.18
CA ALA A 252 13.17 10.77 -1.27
C ALA A 252 12.63 11.17 0.11
N ALA A 253 11.55 11.97 0.14
CA ALA A 253 10.84 12.32 1.36
C ALA A 253 10.44 11.08 2.18
N ALA A 254 9.87 10.08 1.54
CA ALA A 254 9.51 8.81 2.19
C ALA A 254 10.76 7.99 2.57
N GLN A 255 11.75 7.88 1.67
CA GLN A 255 12.94 7.04 1.86
C GLN A 255 13.80 7.48 3.05
N ARG A 256 13.84 8.80 3.35
CA ARG A 256 14.54 9.35 4.53
C ARG A 256 14.13 8.67 5.84
N TYR A 257 12.89 8.21 5.93
CA TYR A 257 12.32 7.59 7.12
C TYR A 257 12.03 6.09 6.95
N ASN A 258 12.37 5.48 5.81
CA ASN A 258 12.16 4.06 5.51
C ASN A 258 13.46 3.26 5.69
N ASP A 259 13.45 2.26 6.59
CA ASP A 259 14.66 1.48 6.92
C ASP A 259 15.01 0.41 5.87
N SER A 260 14.02 -0.02 5.08
CA SER A 260 14.21 -0.78 3.85
C SER A 260 14.21 0.16 2.63
N SER A 261 13.56 -0.19 1.52
CA SER A 261 13.46 0.59 0.30
C SER A 261 11.99 0.85 -0.08
N ILE A 262 11.80 1.45 -1.25
CA ILE A 262 10.50 1.89 -1.75
C ILE A 262 10.26 1.36 -3.16
N SER A 263 9.05 0.85 -3.40
CA SER A 263 8.49 0.63 -4.72
C SER A 263 7.65 1.85 -5.09
N LYS A 264 8.22 2.71 -5.92
CA LYS A 264 7.55 3.86 -6.52
C LYS A 264 8.08 4.03 -7.94
N THR A 265 7.19 4.34 -8.86
CA THR A 265 7.53 4.60 -10.26
C THR A 265 7.73 6.09 -10.51
N ALA A 266 8.87 6.45 -11.08
CA ALA A 266 9.09 7.73 -11.74
C ALA A 266 8.62 7.60 -13.19
N ASN A 267 7.40 8.07 -13.45
CA ASN A 267 6.83 8.11 -14.78
C ASN A 267 7.46 9.26 -15.57
N ALA A 268 7.74 9.02 -16.84
CA ALA A 268 8.37 9.98 -17.72
C ALA A 268 7.75 9.98 -19.11
N PRO A 269 7.75 11.13 -19.80
CA PRO A 269 7.18 11.24 -21.14
C PRO A 269 7.98 10.40 -22.15
N SER A 270 7.32 10.02 -23.24
CA SER A 270 7.94 9.27 -24.35
C SER A 270 9.13 10.00 -24.99
N SER A 271 9.21 11.33 -24.83
CA SER A 271 10.31 12.19 -25.28
C SER A 271 11.58 12.12 -24.42
N HIS A 272 11.58 11.46 -23.26
CA HIS A 272 12.77 11.35 -22.42
C HIS A 272 13.95 10.67 -23.16
N THR A 273 15.06 11.39 -23.22
CA THR A 273 16.32 10.94 -23.81
C THR A 273 17.16 10.12 -22.84
N VAL A 274 18.22 9.49 -23.34
CA VAL A 274 19.19 8.76 -22.50
C VAL A 274 19.84 9.68 -21.47
N GLU A 275 20.12 10.94 -21.83
CA GLU A 275 20.71 11.89 -20.88
C GLU A 275 19.71 12.28 -19.79
N ASP A 276 18.41 12.39 -20.10
CA ASP A 276 17.37 12.66 -19.11
C ASP A 276 17.25 11.51 -18.11
N VAL A 277 17.27 10.26 -18.61
CA VAL A 277 17.31 9.07 -17.75
C VAL A 277 18.54 9.10 -16.85
N LYS A 278 19.72 9.41 -17.40
CA LYS A 278 20.95 9.52 -16.60
C LYS A 278 20.83 10.59 -15.52
N ARG A 279 20.33 11.79 -15.85
CA ARG A 279 20.10 12.86 -14.88
C ARG A 279 19.16 12.43 -13.77
N LEU A 280 18.07 11.72 -14.10
CA LEU A 280 17.12 11.22 -13.12
C LEU A 280 17.74 10.17 -12.18
N TYR A 281 18.55 9.24 -12.69
CA TYR A 281 19.26 8.26 -11.88
C TYR A 281 20.32 8.91 -10.98
N MET A 282 21.00 9.96 -11.45
CA MET A 282 21.94 10.72 -10.64
C MET A 282 21.21 11.51 -9.54
N LEU A 283 20.09 12.17 -9.85
CA LEU A 283 19.25 12.82 -8.85
C LEU A 283 18.80 11.84 -7.77
N ALA A 284 18.28 10.68 -8.17
CA ALA A 284 17.89 9.61 -7.24
C ALA A 284 19.06 9.13 -6.37
N TYR A 285 20.26 9.06 -6.96
CA TYR A 285 21.46 8.73 -6.21
C TYR A 285 21.83 9.83 -5.21
N ASP A 286 21.76 11.10 -5.60
CA ASP A 286 22.13 12.25 -4.76
C ASP A 286 21.12 12.47 -3.62
N GLU A 287 19.84 12.14 -3.85
CA GLU A 287 18.77 12.12 -2.84
C GLU A 287 18.79 10.89 -1.92
N ASP A 288 19.90 10.14 -1.90
CA ASP A 288 20.11 8.96 -1.06
C ASP A 288 19.09 7.82 -1.23
N LEU A 289 18.46 7.72 -2.41
CA LEU A 289 17.56 6.61 -2.68
C LEU A 289 18.32 5.27 -2.70
N LYS A 290 17.65 4.21 -2.22
CA LYS A 290 18.16 2.84 -2.25
C LYS A 290 17.72 2.10 -3.52
N SER A 291 16.56 2.43 -4.07
CA SER A 291 16.01 1.96 -5.35
C SER A 291 15.37 3.09 -6.13
N ILE A 292 15.21 2.90 -7.44
CA ILE A 292 14.37 3.72 -8.30
C ILE A 292 13.75 2.81 -9.36
N SER A 293 12.47 3.00 -9.65
CA SER A 293 11.79 2.38 -10.78
C SER A 293 11.47 3.48 -11.79
N TYR A 294 11.92 3.33 -13.02
CA TYR A 294 11.71 4.29 -14.10
C TYR A 294 10.77 3.69 -15.14
N TYR A 295 9.75 4.44 -15.54
CA TYR A 295 8.86 4.07 -16.63
C TYR A 295 8.79 5.19 -17.65
N ARG A 296 9.28 4.93 -18.87
CA ARG A 296 9.09 5.83 -20.01
C ARG A 296 7.80 5.47 -20.71
N ASP A 297 6.94 6.45 -20.92
CA ASP A 297 5.72 6.25 -21.68
C ASP A 297 6.03 5.68 -23.09
N GLY A 298 5.16 4.78 -23.55
CA GLY A 298 5.31 4.04 -24.81
C GLY A 298 6.45 3.01 -24.84
N SER A 299 7.15 2.74 -23.73
CA SER A 299 8.27 1.76 -23.71
C SER A 299 7.83 0.29 -23.65
N ARG A 300 6.55 0.01 -23.37
CA ARG A 300 5.96 -1.33 -23.38
C ARG A 300 4.87 -1.44 -24.44
N THR A 301 4.82 -2.59 -25.13
CA THR A 301 3.83 -2.90 -26.17
C THR A 301 2.42 -3.12 -25.65
N GLU A 302 2.30 -3.62 -24.42
CA GLU A 302 1.02 -3.81 -23.71
C GLU A 302 1.08 -3.11 -22.36
N GLN A 303 0.05 -2.32 -22.07
CA GLN A 303 -0.12 -1.61 -20.80
C GLN A 303 -1.44 -2.04 -20.15
N VAL A 304 -1.49 -2.03 -18.82
CA VAL A 304 -2.70 -2.40 -18.06
C VAL A 304 -3.66 -1.22 -17.96
N LEU A 305 -3.12 0.00 -18.01
CA LEU A 305 -3.85 1.26 -17.93
C LEU A 305 -3.54 2.07 -19.18
N TYR A 306 -4.57 2.64 -19.79
CA TYR A 306 -4.46 3.54 -20.93
C TYR A 306 -5.15 4.87 -20.59
N HIS A 307 -4.56 5.98 -21.01
CA HIS A 307 -5.26 7.26 -21.01
C HIS A 307 -6.49 7.14 -21.93
N ALA A 308 -7.62 7.72 -21.50
CA ALA A 308 -8.88 7.64 -22.24
C ALA A 308 -8.74 8.11 -23.70
N ASP A 309 -7.84 9.05 -23.98
CA ASP A 309 -7.65 9.66 -25.30
C ASP A 309 -6.81 8.83 -26.29
N THR A 310 -6.20 7.71 -25.87
CA THR A 310 -5.16 7.03 -26.67
C THR A 310 -5.66 5.98 -27.68
N LYS A 311 -6.97 5.72 -27.83
CA LYS A 311 -7.49 4.88 -28.92
C LYS A 311 -8.91 5.28 -29.37
N ALA A 312 -9.13 5.15 -30.68
CA ALA A 312 -10.34 5.54 -31.39
C ALA A 312 -11.64 4.99 -30.78
N LYS A 313 -12.70 5.81 -30.86
CA LYS A 313 -14.11 5.53 -30.56
C LYS A 313 -14.47 4.05 -30.68
N GLY A 314 -14.82 3.43 -29.55
CA GLY A 314 -15.39 2.09 -29.48
C GLY A 314 -16.31 1.97 -28.26
N GLU A 315 -17.61 2.01 -28.55
CA GLU A 315 -18.80 1.60 -27.78
C GLU A 315 -19.05 2.16 -26.36
N GLU A 316 -20.20 2.85 -26.22
CA GLU A 316 -20.77 3.33 -24.96
C GLU A 316 -21.08 2.18 -24.00
N THR A 317 -20.69 2.35 -22.73
CA THR A 317 -21.01 1.41 -21.65
C THR A 317 -22.53 1.43 -21.37
N PRO A 318 -23.22 0.29 -21.18
CA PRO A 318 -24.64 0.27 -20.87
C PRO A 318 -24.94 1.01 -19.56
N ALA A 319 -25.94 1.91 -19.58
CA ALA A 319 -26.35 2.76 -18.45
C ALA A 319 -26.57 2.00 -17.12
N GLU A 320 -26.93 0.72 -17.21
CA GLU A 320 -27.18 -0.15 -16.05
C GLU A 320 -25.92 -0.44 -15.22
N ALA A 321 -24.72 -0.43 -15.82
CA ALA A 321 -23.47 -0.68 -15.10
C ALA A 321 -22.99 0.55 -14.31
N ALA A 322 -23.19 1.76 -14.86
CA ALA A 322 -22.85 3.01 -14.20
C ALA A 322 -23.73 3.25 -12.95
N ASP A 323 -25.04 2.93 -13.06
CA ASP A 323 -25.98 3.04 -11.94
C ASP A 323 -25.66 2.03 -10.82
N ALA A 324 -25.22 0.81 -11.17
CA ALA A 324 -24.81 -0.19 -10.18
C ALA A 324 -23.55 0.23 -9.41
N ILE A 325 -22.56 0.82 -10.08
CA ILE A 325 -21.33 1.33 -9.46
C ILE A 325 -21.64 2.49 -8.52
N LYS A 326 -22.47 3.44 -8.96
CA LYS A 326 -22.90 4.58 -8.15
C LYS A 326 -23.70 4.14 -6.92
N ALA A 327 -24.60 3.17 -7.08
CA ALA A 327 -25.35 2.59 -5.97
C ALA A 327 -24.43 1.90 -4.94
N ALA A 328 -23.39 1.19 -5.39
CA ALA A 328 -22.41 0.54 -4.51
C ALA A 328 -21.55 1.56 -3.75
N GLN A 329 -21.12 2.63 -4.41
CA GLN A 329 -20.37 3.72 -3.79
C GLN A 329 -21.20 4.45 -2.74
N ASP A 330 -22.47 4.76 -3.05
CA ASP A 330 -23.41 5.38 -2.11
C ASP A 330 -23.71 4.47 -0.90
N LEU A 331 -23.71 3.14 -1.09
CA LEU A 331 -23.86 2.16 -0.01
C LEU A 331 -22.64 2.12 0.90
N LEU A 332 -21.43 2.18 0.33
CA LEU A 332 -20.17 2.24 1.08
C LEU A 332 -20.04 3.53 1.89
N LEU A 333 -20.44 4.67 1.31
CA LEU A 333 -20.49 5.97 2.00
C LEU A 333 -21.50 6.01 3.17
N LYS A 334 -22.53 5.16 3.13
CA LYS A 334 -23.58 5.06 4.17
C LYS A 334 -23.30 3.94 5.19
N ALA A 335 -22.25 3.15 5.03
CA ALA A 335 -21.98 2.00 5.87
C ALA A 335 -21.56 2.42 7.29
N ARG A 336 -22.48 2.23 8.24
CA ARG A 336 -22.26 2.35 9.69
C ARG A 336 -21.15 1.42 10.17
N VAL A 337 -20.53 1.82 11.29
CA VAL A 337 -19.54 1.07 12.09
C VAL A 337 -19.74 -0.45 12.01
N PRO A 338 -18.69 -1.24 11.69
CA PRO A 338 -18.81 -2.69 11.54
C PRO A 338 -19.31 -3.33 12.84
N VAL A 339 -20.51 -3.92 12.79
CA VAL A 339 -21.09 -4.70 13.89
C VAL A 339 -20.72 -6.17 13.64
N ARG A 340 -19.66 -6.64 14.29
CA ARG A 340 -19.31 -8.07 14.28
C ARG A 340 -20.05 -8.82 15.39
N ARG A 341 -20.74 -9.91 15.05
CA ARG A 341 -21.39 -10.83 16.01
C ARG A 341 -20.74 -12.22 15.88
N ARG A 342 -20.32 -12.79 17.01
CA ARG A 342 -19.66 -14.10 17.02
C ARG A 342 -20.62 -15.21 16.56
N LEU A 343 -20.15 -16.06 15.66
CA LEU A 343 -20.87 -17.25 15.18
C LEU A 343 -20.57 -18.51 16.01
N THR A 344 -21.57 -19.38 16.15
CA THR A 344 -21.45 -20.74 16.70
C THR A 344 -20.80 -21.67 15.67
N PRO A 345 -20.03 -22.69 16.08
CA PRO A 345 -19.38 -23.62 15.14
C PRO A 345 -20.34 -24.33 14.18
N GLU A 346 -21.55 -24.64 14.63
CA GLU A 346 -22.63 -25.22 13.83
C GLU A 346 -23.80 -24.23 13.74
N ARG A 347 -24.41 -24.14 12.55
CA ARG A 347 -25.48 -23.17 12.26
C ARG A 347 -26.31 -23.59 11.05
N GLN A 348 -27.51 -23.04 10.96
CA GLN A 348 -28.36 -23.22 9.80
C GLN A 348 -27.86 -22.37 8.63
N SER A 349 -27.96 -22.91 7.43
CA SER A 349 -27.58 -22.21 6.20
C SER A 349 -28.58 -22.46 5.08
N ILE A 350 -28.76 -21.47 4.22
CA ILE A 350 -29.52 -21.59 2.97
C ILE A 350 -28.54 -21.54 1.80
N THR A 351 -28.57 -22.55 0.94
CA THR A 351 -27.78 -22.57 -0.29
C THR A 351 -28.68 -22.34 -1.49
N HIS A 352 -28.37 -21.31 -2.28
CA HIS A 352 -29.05 -20.98 -3.52
C HIS A 352 -28.10 -21.22 -4.71
N LYS A 353 -28.53 -22.03 -5.68
CA LYS A 353 -27.83 -22.14 -6.96
C LYS A 353 -28.22 -20.96 -7.84
N PHE A 354 -27.24 -20.25 -8.39
CA PHE A 354 -27.48 -19.15 -9.31
C PHE A 354 -26.76 -19.36 -10.65
N ARG A 355 -27.22 -18.62 -11.66
CA ARG A 355 -26.60 -18.55 -12.97
C ARG A 355 -26.60 -17.11 -13.47
N VAL A 356 -25.44 -16.60 -13.87
CA VAL A 356 -25.28 -15.27 -14.47
C VAL A 356 -24.55 -15.45 -15.79
N GLY A 357 -25.25 -15.19 -16.90
CA GLY A 357 -24.74 -15.50 -18.24
C GLY A 357 -24.43 -17.00 -18.41
N GLU A 358 -23.18 -17.30 -18.77
CA GLU A 358 -22.67 -18.67 -18.91
C GLU A 358 -22.12 -19.26 -17.61
N GLN A 359 -22.04 -18.48 -16.53
CA GLN A 359 -21.48 -18.91 -15.26
C GLN A 359 -22.54 -19.46 -14.31
N GLU A 360 -22.25 -20.59 -13.68
CA GLU A 360 -23.08 -21.17 -12.62
C GLU A 360 -22.34 -21.16 -11.29
N GLY A 361 -23.05 -20.93 -10.20
CA GLY A 361 -22.47 -20.92 -8.87
C GLY A 361 -23.46 -21.27 -7.77
N TYR A 362 -22.94 -21.35 -6.55
CA TYR A 362 -23.69 -21.57 -5.33
C TYR A 362 -23.39 -20.44 -4.37
N MET A 363 -24.45 -19.88 -3.81
CA MET A 363 -24.40 -18.90 -2.74
C MET A 363 -24.92 -19.55 -1.48
N THR A 364 -24.10 -19.64 -0.45
CA THR A 364 -24.48 -20.21 0.86
C THR A 364 -24.50 -19.11 1.90
N VAL A 365 -25.65 -18.89 2.52
CA VAL A 365 -25.85 -17.90 3.57
C VAL A 365 -25.99 -18.64 4.89
N GLY A 366 -25.02 -18.49 5.78
CA GLY A 366 -25.11 -18.95 7.17
C GLY A 366 -25.91 -17.95 8.01
N MET A 367 -26.74 -18.44 8.93
CA MET A 367 -27.62 -17.62 9.76
C MET A 367 -27.13 -17.55 11.21
N PHE A 368 -27.45 -16.47 11.90
CA PHE A 368 -27.43 -16.39 13.36
C PHE A 368 -28.55 -17.25 13.97
N GLU A 369 -28.48 -17.50 15.28
CA GLU A 369 -29.53 -18.24 16.02
C GLU A 369 -30.92 -17.60 15.91
N ASP A 370 -30.98 -16.28 15.70
CA ASP A 370 -32.22 -15.52 15.49
C ASP A 370 -32.76 -15.60 14.05
N GLY A 371 -32.09 -16.36 13.17
CA GLY A 371 -32.48 -16.56 11.77
C GLY A 371 -32.05 -15.45 10.82
N THR A 372 -31.33 -14.43 11.30
CA THR A 372 -30.81 -13.35 10.43
C THR A 372 -29.53 -13.78 9.70
N PRO A 373 -29.26 -13.28 8.48
CA PRO A 373 -28.02 -13.58 7.75
C PRO A 373 -26.77 -13.16 8.52
N ALA A 374 -25.79 -14.05 8.58
CA ALA A 374 -24.57 -13.87 9.34
C ALA A 374 -23.31 -13.90 8.47
N GLU A 375 -23.19 -14.91 7.61
CA GLU A 375 -22.05 -15.09 6.74
C GLU A 375 -22.48 -15.52 5.35
N LEU A 376 -21.68 -15.16 4.37
CA LEU A 376 -21.91 -15.46 2.97
C LEU A 376 -20.71 -16.23 2.43
N PHE A 377 -20.96 -17.29 1.65
CA PHE A 377 -19.97 -17.95 0.81
C PHE A 377 -20.48 -17.97 -0.61
N VAL A 378 -19.61 -17.65 -1.57
CA VAL A 378 -19.95 -17.66 -2.99
C VAL A 378 -18.96 -18.53 -3.73
N ASN A 379 -19.43 -19.68 -4.21
CA ASN A 379 -18.64 -20.61 -5.01
C ASN A 379 -19.08 -20.54 -6.47
N VAL A 380 -18.18 -20.14 -7.36
CA VAL A 380 -18.45 -20.07 -8.80
C VAL A 380 -17.72 -21.19 -9.54
N SER A 381 -18.45 -21.91 -10.39
CA SER A 381 -17.94 -23.06 -11.13
C SER A 381 -16.95 -22.64 -12.22
N ARG A 382 -15.88 -23.43 -12.42
CA ARG A 382 -14.93 -23.31 -13.55
C ARG A 382 -14.29 -21.92 -13.70
N GLN A 383 -13.89 -21.29 -12.59
CA GLN A 383 -13.16 -20.02 -12.62
C GLN A 383 -11.70 -20.19 -12.20
N GLY A 384 -10.84 -19.33 -12.74
CA GLY A 384 -9.46 -19.16 -12.24
C GLY A 384 -9.43 -18.49 -10.86
N SER A 385 -8.27 -18.55 -10.20
CA SER A 385 -8.07 -18.05 -8.82
C SER A 385 -8.49 -16.59 -8.60
N THR A 386 -8.43 -15.75 -9.63
CA THR A 386 -8.83 -14.33 -9.55
C THR A 386 -10.32 -14.10 -9.27
N VAL A 387 -11.23 -14.83 -9.92
CA VAL A 387 -12.68 -14.66 -9.61
C VAL A 387 -12.98 -15.24 -8.25
N SER A 388 -12.39 -16.39 -7.91
CA SER A 388 -12.60 -17.00 -6.60
C SER A 388 -12.21 -16.03 -5.49
N GLY A 389 -11.01 -15.45 -5.56
CA GLY A 389 -10.55 -14.47 -4.56
C GLY A 389 -11.42 -13.20 -4.51
N LEU A 390 -11.94 -12.73 -5.65
CA LEU A 390 -12.88 -11.60 -5.66
C LEU A 390 -14.21 -11.96 -4.99
N MET A 391 -14.76 -13.14 -5.30
CA MET A 391 -16.01 -13.62 -4.71
C MET A 391 -15.87 -13.87 -3.21
N ASP A 392 -14.73 -14.41 -2.76
CA ASP A 392 -14.41 -14.57 -1.34
C ASP A 392 -14.31 -13.21 -0.65
N THR A 393 -13.73 -12.21 -1.31
CA THR A 393 -13.65 -10.84 -0.78
C THR A 393 -15.04 -10.22 -0.62
N VAL A 394 -15.90 -10.32 -1.63
CA VAL A 394 -17.29 -9.83 -1.56
C VAL A 394 -18.06 -10.55 -0.45
N ALA A 395 -17.92 -11.89 -0.38
CA ALA A 395 -18.50 -12.72 0.66
C ALA A 395 -18.08 -12.27 2.07
N MET A 396 -16.78 -12.05 2.29
CA MET A 396 -16.26 -11.57 3.57
C MET A 396 -16.74 -10.16 3.92
N LEU A 397 -16.74 -9.23 2.97
CA LEU A 397 -17.19 -7.85 3.20
C LEU A 397 -18.70 -7.75 3.48
N THR A 398 -19.49 -8.67 2.92
CA THR A 398 -20.95 -8.74 3.13
C THR A 398 -21.32 -9.46 4.43
N SER A 399 -20.41 -10.27 4.98
CA SER A 399 -20.64 -11.03 6.21
C SER A 399 -20.64 -10.13 7.44
N TYR A 400 -21.56 -10.40 8.37
CA TYR A 400 -21.71 -9.70 9.65
C TYR A 400 -20.94 -10.39 10.80
N ALA A 401 -20.31 -11.52 10.53
CA ALA A 401 -19.57 -12.34 11.50
C ALA A 401 -18.14 -11.86 11.76
#